data_AF-A0A4R6T4W2-F1
#
_entry.id   AF-A0A4R6T4W2-F1
#
_cell.length_a   1.000
_cell.length_b   1.000
_cell.length_c   1.000
_cell.angle_alpha   90.00
_cell.angle_beta   90.00
_cell.angle_gamma   90.00
#
_symmetry.space_group_name_H-M   'P 1'
#
loop_
_entity.id
_entity.type
_entity.pdbx_description
1 polymer ?
#
loop_
_entity_poly.entity_id
_entity_poly.type
_entity_poly.pdbx_seq_one_letter_code
_entity_poly.pdbx_strand_id
1 'polypeptide(L)'
;MKKIILSLAILCFASHFSIGQQVISSSSGNANNPYVGNFNNEIKLNFLNLIWLGSFEVAYEKYLSESHSIEFQGLFNDRFGFNNENNGKKYKTNSVQAAMHFYFGDNPNGRFHIYPLLKVRFGDFEEVKNGDLTTTDMTSFIFGGGFGYKWEVSDHFAFGPYASISRGFSKEVNDRFSEIEVNGGFSLGYRF
;
A
#
# COMPACT_ATOMS: atom_id res chain seq x y z
N MET A 1 -1.15 -11.16 29.13
CA MET A 1 -0.31 -9.97 28.83
C MET A 1 -0.38 -9.56 27.35
N LYS A 2 -0.20 -10.46 26.37
CA LYS A 2 -0.24 -10.13 24.92
C LYS A 2 -1.56 -9.50 24.42
N LYS A 3 -2.71 -9.92 24.96
CA LYS A 3 -4.04 -9.39 24.56
C LYS A 3 -4.29 -7.94 25.01
N ILE A 4 -3.75 -7.55 26.16
CA ILE A 4 -3.92 -6.19 26.71
C ILE A 4 -3.09 -5.18 25.90
N ILE A 5 -1.89 -5.56 25.46
CA ILE A 5 -1.03 -4.70 24.64
C ILE A 5 -1.67 -4.44 23.27
N LEU A 6 -2.26 -5.47 22.66
CA LEU A 6 -2.97 -5.33 21.37
C LEU A 6 -4.23 -4.46 21.49
N SER A 7 -5.02 -4.63 22.56
CA SER A 7 -6.18 -3.78 22.83
C SER A 7 -5.80 -2.33 23.12
N LEU A 8 -4.68 -2.11 23.82
CA LEU A 8 -4.19 -0.76 24.12
C LEU A 8 -3.62 -0.08 22.87
N ALA A 9 -2.95 -0.83 21.98
CA ALA A 9 -2.51 -0.32 20.68
C ALA A 9 -3.70 0.10 19.80
N ILE A 10 -4.76 -0.71 19.73
CA ILE A 10 -5.98 -0.39 18.97
C ILE A 10 -6.70 0.85 19.56
N LEU A 11 -6.74 0.98 20.89
CA LEU A 11 -7.32 2.17 21.54
C LEU A 11 -6.49 3.44 21.34
N CYS A 12 -5.15 3.33 21.31
CA CYS A 12 -4.27 4.44 20.96
C CYS A 12 -4.42 4.86 19.49
N PHE A 13 -4.68 3.93 18.56
CA PHE A 13 -4.99 4.28 17.17
C PHE A 13 -6.36 4.95 17.04
N ALA A 14 -7.36 4.55 17.84
CA ALA A 14 -8.69 5.17 17.82
C ALA A 14 -8.72 6.58 18.44
N SER A 15 -7.84 6.90 19.40
CA SER A 15 -7.82 8.20 20.09
C SER A 15 -7.10 9.33 19.32
N HIS A 16 -6.40 9.03 18.22
CA HIS A 16 -5.71 10.04 17.41
C HIS A 16 -6.55 10.62 16.26
N PHE A 17 -7.80 10.17 16.08
CA PHE A 17 -8.69 10.72 15.04
C PHE A 17 -9.48 11.97 15.46
N SER A 18 -9.34 12.45 16.70
CA SER A 18 -10.21 13.51 17.25
C SER A 18 -9.51 14.81 17.68
N ILE A 19 -8.19 14.97 17.44
CA ILE A 19 -7.50 16.23 17.73
C ILE A 19 -6.62 16.60 16.54
N GLY A 20 -7.19 17.43 15.66
CA GLY A 20 -6.50 17.96 14.48
C GLY A 20 -7.42 18.57 13.43
N GLN A 21 -8.62 19.03 13.80
CA GLN A 21 -9.50 19.74 12.88
C GLN A 21 -9.21 21.26 12.93
N GLN A 22 -8.02 21.64 12.47
CA GLN A 22 -7.82 22.95 11.88
C GLN A 22 -7.55 22.70 10.40
N VAL A 23 -8.66 22.56 9.67
CA VAL A 23 -8.68 22.38 8.22
C VAL A 23 -8.18 23.67 7.60
N ILE A 24 -6.87 23.79 7.40
CA ILE A 24 -6.37 24.58 6.27
C ILE A 24 -6.59 23.67 5.06
N SER A 25 -7.83 23.65 4.56
CA SER A 25 -8.09 23.23 3.19
C SER A 25 -7.40 24.23 2.29
N SER A 26 -6.14 23.97 1.95
CA SER A 26 -5.53 24.52 0.75
C SER A 26 -5.70 23.46 -0.35
N SER A 27 -6.96 23.23 -0.75
CA SER A 27 -7.33 22.78 -2.10
C SER A 27 -7.75 24.02 -2.91
N SER A 28 -6.87 25.02 -2.89
CA SER A 28 -7.07 26.33 -3.50
C SER A 28 -5.86 26.62 -4.40
N GLY A 29 -5.73 25.82 -5.43
CA GLY A 29 -4.68 25.92 -6.42
C GLY A 29 -5.16 25.44 -7.78
N ASN A 30 -6.33 25.93 -8.21
CA ASN A 30 -6.70 26.35 -9.57
C ASN A 30 -8.21 26.12 -9.81
N ALA A 31 -9.02 27.16 -9.58
CA ALA A 31 -10.47 27.16 -9.83
C ALA A 31 -10.86 26.94 -11.31
N ASN A 32 -9.89 26.74 -12.21
CA ASN A 32 -10.09 26.59 -13.65
C ASN A 32 -9.73 25.20 -14.18
N ASN A 33 -9.41 24.20 -13.34
CA ASN A 33 -9.20 22.84 -13.81
C ASN A 33 -10.46 21.97 -13.57
N PRO A 34 -11.27 21.70 -14.59
CA PRO A 34 -12.49 20.89 -14.44
C PRO A 34 -12.21 19.43 -14.06
N TYR A 35 -10.98 18.92 -14.20
CA TYR A 35 -10.62 17.53 -13.92
C TYR A 35 -10.10 17.26 -12.50
N VAL A 36 -9.89 18.32 -11.71
CA VAL A 36 -9.47 18.27 -10.30
C VAL A 36 -10.65 18.75 -9.47
N GLY A 37 -11.64 17.88 -9.30
CA GLY A 37 -12.70 18.15 -8.31
C GLY A 37 -12.10 18.28 -6.91
N ASN A 38 -12.80 18.96 -5.99
CA ASN A 38 -12.41 19.10 -4.59
C ASN A 38 -12.61 17.78 -3.83
N PHE A 39 -11.85 16.76 -4.19
CA PHE A 39 -11.89 15.44 -3.54
C PHE A 39 -10.91 15.40 -2.39
N ASN A 40 -11.35 14.85 -1.28
CA ASN A 40 -10.51 14.70 -0.09
C ASN A 40 -10.12 13.25 0.14
N ASN A 41 -10.70 12.32 -0.61
CA ASN A 41 -10.53 10.90 -0.39
C ASN A 41 -10.47 10.15 -1.73
N GLU A 42 -9.81 8.99 -1.72
CA GLU A 42 -9.83 8.04 -2.84
C GLU A 42 -9.80 6.61 -2.31
N ILE A 43 -10.57 5.72 -2.94
CA ILE A 43 -10.44 4.27 -2.76
C ILE A 43 -9.79 3.70 -4.01
N LYS A 44 -8.75 2.89 -3.84
CA LYS A 44 -7.94 2.32 -4.92
C LYS A 44 -7.92 0.80 -4.88
N LEU A 45 -7.87 0.21 -6.06
CA LEU A 45 -7.67 -1.23 -6.27
C LEU A 45 -6.47 -1.47 -7.18
N ASN A 46 -5.63 -2.43 -6.86
CA ASN A 46 -4.57 -2.89 -7.77
C ASN A 46 -5.08 -4.07 -8.61
N PHE A 47 -5.71 -3.75 -9.74
CA PHE A 47 -6.30 -4.79 -10.59
C PHE A 47 -5.23 -5.67 -11.27
N LEU A 48 -4.02 -5.14 -11.47
CA LEU A 48 -2.95 -5.88 -12.14
C LEU A 48 -2.43 -7.04 -11.26
N ASN A 49 -2.23 -6.79 -9.96
CA ASN A 49 -1.84 -7.86 -9.03
C ASN A 49 -2.98 -8.84 -8.77
N LEU A 50 -4.24 -8.40 -8.84
CA LEU A 50 -5.38 -9.30 -8.78
C LEU A 50 -5.37 -10.29 -9.96
N ILE A 51 -5.14 -9.81 -11.18
CA ILE A 51 -5.09 -10.65 -12.39
C ILE A 51 -3.86 -11.55 -12.39
N TRP A 52 -2.68 -11.00 -12.09
CA TRP A 52 -1.42 -11.71 -12.24
C TRP A 52 -1.10 -12.61 -11.04
N LEU A 53 -1.27 -12.08 -9.83
CA LEU A 53 -0.87 -12.75 -8.59
C LEU A 53 -2.05 -13.34 -7.82
N GLY A 54 -3.30 -13.07 -8.21
CA GLY A 54 -4.46 -13.43 -7.39
C GLY A 54 -4.49 -12.69 -6.05
N SER A 55 -3.76 -11.57 -5.94
CA SER A 55 -3.69 -10.76 -4.73
C SER A 55 -4.72 -9.64 -4.82
N PHE A 56 -5.62 -9.61 -3.83
CA PHE A 56 -6.60 -8.53 -3.72
C PHE A 56 -6.01 -7.42 -2.87
N GLU A 57 -5.73 -6.28 -3.48
CA GLU A 57 -5.15 -5.12 -2.79
C GLU A 57 -6.10 -3.93 -2.90
N VAL A 58 -6.48 -3.39 -1.75
CA VAL A 58 -7.37 -2.24 -1.63
C VAL A 58 -6.75 -1.19 -0.73
N ALA A 59 -6.81 0.07 -1.16
CA ALA A 59 -6.27 1.20 -0.41
C ALA A 59 -7.31 2.30 -0.24
N TYR A 60 -7.23 2.98 0.89
CA TYR A 60 -7.90 4.25 1.14
C TYR A 60 -6.83 5.33 1.25
N GLU A 61 -6.98 6.39 0.48
CA GLU A 61 -6.09 7.54 0.46
C GLU A 61 -6.85 8.78 0.91
N LYS A 62 -6.26 9.56 1.81
CA LYS A 62 -6.75 10.85 2.28
C LYS A 62 -5.84 11.95 1.77
N TYR A 63 -6.38 12.83 0.93
CA TYR A 63 -5.69 14.05 0.50
C TYR A 63 -5.61 15.03 1.68
N LEU A 64 -4.39 15.43 2.01
CA LEU A 64 -4.11 16.39 3.07
C LEU A 64 -3.87 17.79 2.47
N SER A 65 -3.30 17.84 1.27
CA SER A 65 -3.20 19.02 0.43
C SER A 65 -3.11 18.62 -1.05
N GLU A 66 -2.92 19.60 -1.93
CA GLU A 66 -2.60 19.35 -3.34
C GLU A 66 -1.28 18.60 -3.55
N SER A 67 -0.31 18.73 -2.62
CA SER A 67 1.04 18.18 -2.79
C SER A 67 1.28 16.88 -2.04
N HIS A 68 0.40 16.48 -1.11
CA HIS A 68 0.62 15.27 -0.32
C HIS A 68 -0.66 14.65 0.24
N SER A 69 -0.57 13.35 0.49
CA SER A 69 -1.66 12.53 1.02
C SER A 69 -1.13 11.41 1.91
N ILE A 70 -2.02 10.79 2.66
CA ILE A 70 -1.74 9.57 3.44
C ILE A 70 -2.60 8.42 2.93
N GLU A 71 -2.00 7.25 2.78
CA GLU A 71 -2.64 6.03 2.30
C GLU A 71 -2.58 4.94 3.37
N PHE A 72 -3.68 4.19 3.50
CA PHE A 72 -3.72 2.91 4.19
C PHE A 72 -4.18 1.83 3.22
N GLN A 73 -3.41 0.74 3.12
CA GLN A 73 -3.65 -0.35 2.18
C GLN A 73 -3.73 -1.70 2.91
N GLY A 74 -4.72 -2.50 2.54
CA GLY A 74 -4.81 -3.91 2.86
C GLY A 74 -4.43 -4.75 1.65
N LEU A 75 -3.54 -5.72 1.84
CA LEU A 75 -3.07 -6.63 0.79
C LEU A 75 -3.41 -8.06 1.21
N PHE A 76 -4.32 -8.71 0.48
CA PHE A 76 -4.78 -10.06 0.74
C PHE A 76 -4.16 -11.04 -0.27
N ASN A 77 -3.72 -12.21 0.21
CA ASN A 77 -2.84 -13.12 -0.54
C ASN A 77 -1.56 -12.39 -1.00
N ASP A 78 -0.98 -11.58 -0.12
CA ASP A 78 0.18 -10.75 -0.41
C ASP A 78 1.43 -11.62 -0.58
N ARG A 79 2.06 -11.59 -1.74
CA ARG A 79 3.25 -12.40 -2.04
C ARG A 79 4.53 -11.62 -1.74
N PHE A 80 5.66 -12.33 -1.61
CA PHE A 80 6.97 -11.68 -1.59
C PHE A 80 7.32 -11.22 -3.01
N GLY A 81 7.17 -9.94 -3.33
CA GLY A 81 7.37 -9.43 -4.69
C GLY A 81 6.54 -10.18 -5.74
N PHE A 82 7.09 -10.38 -6.93
CA PHE A 82 6.45 -11.09 -8.04
C PHE A 82 6.72 -12.61 -8.05
N ASN A 83 6.86 -13.23 -6.88
CA ASN A 83 7.07 -14.68 -6.80
C ASN A 83 5.79 -15.47 -7.14
N ASN A 84 5.97 -16.59 -7.83
CA ASN A 84 4.87 -17.47 -8.25
C ASN A 84 4.62 -18.63 -7.27
N GLU A 85 3.36 -19.05 -7.17
CA GLU A 85 2.88 -20.19 -6.38
C GLU A 85 2.85 -21.48 -7.21
N ASN A 86 4.01 -21.93 -7.69
CA ASN A 86 4.13 -23.18 -8.43
C ASN A 86 4.80 -24.28 -7.60
N ASN A 87 4.70 -25.53 -8.04
CA ASN A 87 5.40 -26.69 -7.46
C ASN A 87 5.17 -26.85 -5.94
N GLY A 88 3.91 -26.70 -5.50
CA GLY A 88 3.53 -26.84 -4.09
C GLY A 88 3.86 -25.63 -3.21
N LYS A 89 4.39 -24.54 -3.77
CA LYS A 89 4.59 -23.27 -3.07
C LYS A 89 3.28 -22.53 -2.88
N LYS A 90 2.97 -22.10 -1.66
CA LYS A 90 1.77 -21.35 -1.32
C LYS A 90 2.07 -20.23 -0.34
N TYR A 91 1.61 -19.03 -0.66
CA TYR A 91 1.59 -17.85 0.19
C TYR A 91 0.22 -17.76 0.87
N LYS A 92 0.20 -17.92 2.18
CA LYS A 92 -0.98 -17.72 3.03
C LYS A 92 -0.77 -16.48 3.88
N THR A 93 -0.55 -15.37 3.18
CA THR A 93 -0.05 -14.13 3.77
C THR A 93 -0.99 -12.98 3.48
N ASN A 94 -1.08 -12.08 4.45
CA ASN A 94 -1.78 -10.82 4.32
C ASN A 94 -0.91 -9.72 4.90
N SER A 95 -1.13 -8.50 4.45
CA SER A 95 -0.38 -7.34 4.89
C SER A 95 -1.27 -6.13 5.08
N VAL A 96 -0.80 -5.25 5.94
CA VAL A 96 -1.30 -3.88 6.07
C VAL A 96 -0.13 -2.93 5.81
N GLN A 97 -0.39 -1.86 5.07
CA GLN A 97 0.60 -0.86 4.69
C GLN A 97 0.06 0.54 4.94
N ALA A 98 0.95 1.44 5.36
CA ALA A 98 0.72 2.87 5.39
C ALA A 98 1.79 3.56 4.53
N ALA A 99 1.39 4.57 3.76
CA ALA A 99 2.29 5.35 2.92
C ALA A 99 1.94 6.84 2.96
N MET A 100 2.94 7.70 2.77
CA MET A 100 2.74 9.14 2.61
C MET A 100 3.18 9.53 1.21
N HIS A 101 2.26 10.00 0.37
CA HIS A 101 2.57 10.37 -1.00
C HIS A 101 2.93 11.85 -1.08
N PHE A 102 3.97 12.16 -1.84
CA PHE A 102 4.36 13.52 -2.22
C PHE A 102 4.25 13.63 -3.74
N TYR A 103 3.33 14.48 -4.20
CA TYR A 103 3.01 14.70 -5.61
C TYR A 103 3.83 15.85 -6.18
N PHE A 104 4.35 15.65 -7.40
CA PHE A 104 5.19 16.60 -8.12
C PHE A 104 4.61 16.93 -9.50
N GLY A 105 4.80 18.19 -9.88
CA GLY A 105 4.43 18.74 -11.17
C GLY A 105 3.07 19.44 -11.15
N ASP A 106 2.92 20.37 -12.09
CA ASP A 106 1.75 21.24 -12.21
C ASP A 106 0.78 20.75 -13.29
N ASN A 107 1.00 19.53 -13.81
CA ASN A 107 0.17 18.98 -14.87
C ASN A 107 -1.20 18.61 -14.30
N PRO A 108 -2.29 19.20 -14.82
CA PRO A 108 -3.64 19.03 -14.30
C PRO A 108 -4.17 17.59 -14.37
N ASN A 109 -3.64 16.77 -15.27
CA ASN A 109 -4.21 15.45 -15.59
C ASN A 109 -3.27 14.30 -15.22
N GLY A 110 -2.09 14.59 -14.66
CA GLY A 110 -1.16 13.53 -14.31
C GLY A 110 0.07 13.99 -13.56
N ARG A 111 0.37 13.34 -12.43
CA ARG A 111 1.45 13.75 -11.53
C ARG A 111 2.33 12.58 -11.13
N PHE A 112 3.64 12.84 -11.08
CA PHE A 112 4.56 11.91 -10.46
C PHE A 112 4.40 12.00 -8.95
N HIS A 113 4.61 10.89 -8.26
CA HIS A 113 4.69 10.91 -6.81
C HIS A 113 5.77 9.97 -6.30
N ILE A 114 6.33 10.31 -5.15
CA ILE A 114 7.19 9.42 -4.38
C ILE A 114 6.55 9.21 -3.02
N TYR A 115 6.83 8.08 -2.38
CA TYR A 115 6.22 7.78 -1.10
C TYR A 115 7.13 6.89 -0.25
N PRO A 116 7.51 7.28 0.98
CA PRO A 116 7.91 6.31 1.99
C PRO A 116 6.72 5.42 2.37
N LEU A 117 7.01 4.16 2.69
CA LEU A 117 6.00 3.20 3.12
C LEU A 117 6.47 2.38 4.33
N LEU A 118 5.49 2.01 5.15
CA LEU A 118 5.60 1.06 6.24
C LEU A 118 4.60 -0.07 6.00
N LYS A 119 5.05 -1.30 6.06
CA LYS A 119 4.22 -2.49 5.84
C LYS A 119 4.49 -3.51 6.93
N VAL A 120 3.44 -4.18 7.37
CA VAL A 120 3.54 -5.36 8.23
C VAL A 120 2.87 -6.51 7.50
N ARG A 121 3.66 -7.56 7.24
CA ARG A 121 3.18 -8.83 6.68
C ARG A 121 3.03 -9.83 7.82
N PHE A 122 2.02 -10.70 7.70
CA PHE A 122 1.79 -11.82 8.60
C PHE A 122 1.23 -13.01 7.83
N GLY A 123 1.43 -14.21 8.37
CA GLY A 123 1.02 -15.48 7.76
C GLY A 123 2.22 -16.33 7.37
N ASP A 124 1.99 -17.31 6.51
CA ASP A 124 2.96 -18.38 6.27
C ASP A 124 3.24 -18.58 4.77
N PHE A 125 4.47 -19.00 4.48
CA PHE A 125 4.84 -19.54 3.19
C PHE A 125 5.10 -21.03 3.32
N GLU A 126 4.36 -21.83 2.58
CA GLU A 126 4.48 -23.29 2.54
C GLU A 126 5.18 -23.72 1.25
N GLU A 127 6.13 -24.64 1.34
CA GLU A 127 6.74 -25.29 0.18
C GLU A 127 7.07 -26.76 0.45
N VAL A 128 6.99 -27.59 -0.60
CA VAL A 128 7.37 -29.01 -0.49
C VAL A 128 8.84 -29.16 -0.87
N LYS A 129 9.68 -29.56 0.08
CA LYS A 129 11.10 -29.88 -0.11
C LYS A 129 11.33 -31.35 0.14
N ASN A 130 11.85 -32.07 -0.85
CA ASN A 130 12.15 -33.52 -0.76
C ASN A 130 10.95 -34.39 -0.33
N GLY A 131 9.72 -33.96 -0.65
CA GLY A 131 8.49 -34.66 -0.26
C GLY A 131 7.89 -34.18 1.07
N ASP A 132 8.61 -33.37 1.85
CA ASP A 132 8.15 -32.85 3.13
C ASP A 132 7.65 -31.39 3.02
N LEU A 133 6.57 -31.09 3.73
CA LEU A 133 6.05 -29.73 3.84
C LEU A 133 6.93 -28.91 4.79
N THR A 134 7.56 -27.87 4.25
CA THR A 134 8.32 -26.87 5.00
C THR A 134 7.50 -25.57 5.07
N THR A 135 7.39 -25.00 6.27
CA THR A 135 6.69 -23.72 6.50
C THR A 135 7.69 -22.66 6.96
N THR A 136 7.63 -21.49 6.34
CA THR A 136 8.37 -20.29 6.72
C THR A 136 7.36 -19.27 7.26
N ASP A 137 7.58 -18.79 8.48
CA ASP A 137 6.81 -17.67 9.03
C ASP A 137 7.16 -16.40 8.25
N MET A 138 6.15 -15.81 7.60
CA MET A 138 6.29 -14.62 6.77
C MET A 138 6.05 -13.32 7.55
N THR A 139 5.87 -13.41 8.86
CA THR A 139 5.70 -12.26 9.73
C THR A 139 6.94 -11.38 9.66
N SER A 140 6.75 -10.16 9.15
CA SER A 140 7.84 -9.20 9.01
C SER A 140 7.34 -7.76 9.07
N PHE A 141 8.15 -6.93 9.71
CA PHE A 141 8.07 -5.49 9.53
C PHE A 141 8.88 -5.12 8.28
N ILE A 142 8.32 -4.27 7.44
CA ILE A 142 8.86 -3.90 6.14
C ILE A 142 8.85 -2.36 6.03
N PHE A 143 9.98 -1.78 5.64
CA PHE A 143 10.10 -0.34 5.40
C PHE A 143 10.72 -0.10 4.03
N GLY A 144 10.24 0.93 3.34
CA GLY A 144 10.76 1.23 2.01
C GLY A 144 10.26 2.54 1.45
N GLY A 145 10.41 2.66 0.15
CA GLY A 145 9.82 3.75 -0.60
C GLY A 145 9.45 3.31 -2.01
N GLY A 146 8.56 4.06 -2.62
CA GLY A 146 8.17 3.85 -4.00
C GLY A 146 8.01 5.15 -4.75
N PHE A 147 7.76 4.98 -6.03
CA PHE A 147 7.42 6.04 -6.96
C PHE A 147 6.29 5.57 -7.86
N GLY A 148 5.54 6.51 -8.39
CA GLY A 148 4.45 6.23 -9.31
C GLY A 148 4.08 7.44 -10.14
N TYR A 149 3.20 7.18 -11.10
CA TYR A 149 2.59 8.23 -11.90
C TYR A 149 1.08 8.06 -11.85
N LYS A 150 0.36 9.08 -11.43
CA LYS A 150 -1.09 9.06 -11.27
C LYS A 150 -1.72 9.93 -12.35
N TRP A 151 -2.49 9.33 -13.24
CA TRP A 151 -3.37 10.04 -14.17
C TRP A 151 -4.72 10.32 -13.52
N GLU A 152 -5.19 11.54 -13.67
CA GLU A 152 -6.50 12.01 -13.21
C GLU A 152 -7.35 12.21 -14.47
N VAL A 153 -8.02 11.15 -14.93
CA VAL A 153 -8.59 11.08 -16.29
C VAL A 153 -10.03 11.58 -16.35
N SER A 154 -10.73 11.55 -15.23
CA SER A 154 -12.03 12.20 -15.05
C SER A 154 -12.16 12.67 -13.62
N ASP A 155 -13.20 13.46 -13.32
CA ASP A 155 -13.45 14.00 -11.98
C ASP A 155 -13.28 12.91 -10.92
N HIS A 156 -13.94 11.77 -11.06
CA HIS A 156 -13.89 10.72 -10.04
C HIS A 156 -12.80 9.67 -10.26
N PHE A 157 -12.30 9.45 -11.48
CA PHE A 157 -11.39 8.33 -11.72
C PHE A 157 -9.93 8.76 -11.87
N ALA A 158 -9.08 8.09 -11.10
CA ALA A 158 -7.63 8.18 -11.24
C ALA A 158 -7.04 6.79 -11.43
N PHE A 159 -5.93 6.67 -12.14
CA PHE A 159 -5.23 5.40 -12.27
C PHE A 159 -3.75 5.62 -12.53
N GLY A 160 -2.93 4.59 -12.33
CA GLY A 160 -1.50 4.78 -12.51
C GLY A 160 -0.62 3.60 -12.13
N PRO A 161 0.52 3.41 -12.81
CA PRO A 161 1.53 2.47 -12.39
C PRO A 161 2.25 3.00 -11.15
N TYR A 162 2.70 2.06 -10.33
CA TYR A 162 3.63 2.33 -9.25
C TYR A 162 4.62 1.19 -9.11
N ALA A 163 5.77 1.50 -8.52
CA ALA A 163 6.76 0.53 -8.10
C ALA A 163 7.34 0.95 -6.76
N SER A 164 7.74 -0.04 -5.97
CA SER A 164 8.40 0.20 -4.69
C SER A 164 9.54 -0.77 -4.45
N ILE A 165 10.50 -0.28 -3.65
CA ILE A 165 11.60 -1.05 -3.11
C ILE A 165 11.54 -0.95 -1.59
N SER A 166 11.62 -2.09 -0.94
CA SER A 166 11.47 -2.18 0.51
C SER A 166 12.40 -3.22 1.10
N ARG A 167 12.69 -3.08 2.39
CA ARG A 167 13.51 -4.00 3.16
C ARG A 167 12.67 -4.68 4.24
N GLY A 168 12.74 -6.01 4.29
CA GLY A 168 12.15 -6.82 5.34
C GLY A 168 13.07 -6.96 6.55
N PHE A 169 12.50 -6.81 7.75
CA PHE A 169 13.16 -6.99 9.03
C PHE A 169 12.63 -8.24 9.72
N SER A 170 12.91 -9.41 9.12
CA SER A 170 12.60 -10.72 9.68
C SER A 170 13.69 -11.71 9.26
N LYS A 171 14.31 -12.38 10.24
CA LYS A 171 15.42 -13.30 9.96
C LYS A 171 14.90 -14.52 9.20
N GLU A 172 13.77 -15.06 9.63
CA GLU A 172 13.10 -16.21 9.05
C GLU A 172 12.75 -15.99 7.58
N VAL A 173 12.24 -14.78 7.25
CA VAL A 173 11.97 -14.39 5.86
C VAL A 173 13.27 -14.21 5.08
N ASN A 174 14.26 -13.52 5.65
CA ASN A 174 15.52 -13.19 4.98
C ASN A 174 16.45 -14.40 4.76
N ASP A 175 16.30 -15.46 5.55
CA ASP A 175 16.99 -16.73 5.34
C ASP A 175 16.43 -17.46 4.10
N ARG A 176 15.17 -17.20 3.74
CA ARG A 176 14.48 -17.85 2.60
C ARG A 176 14.38 -16.96 1.36
N PHE A 177 14.22 -15.66 1.53
CA PHE A 177 13.99 -14.66 0.49
C PHE A 177 15.05 -13.56 0.58
N SER A 178 15.13 -12.71 -0.45
CA SER A 178 15.97 -11.52 -0.39
C SER A 178 15.55 -10.61 0.76
N GLU A 179 16.48 -9.92 1.41
CA GLU A 179 16.12 -8.88 2.38
C GLU A 179 15.43 -7.69 1.72
N ILE A 180 15.68 -7.50 0.43
CA ILE A 180 15.10 -6.45 -0.41
C ILE A 180 13.96 -7.05 -1.24
N GLU A 181 12.80 -6.41 -1.16
CA GLU A 181 11.59 -6.76 -1.89
C GLU A 181 11.23 -5.63 -2.87
N VAL A 182 11.08 -5.99 -4.14
CA VAL A 182 10.58 -5.11 -5.19
C VAL A 182 9.13 -5.46 -5.47
N ASN A 183 8.28 -4.44 -5.43
CA ASN A 183 6.85 -4.54 -5.73
C ASN A 183 6.47 -3.54 -6.81
N GLY A 184 5.30 -3.76 -7.40
CA GLY A 184 4.69 -2.82 -8.31
C GLY A 184 3.27 -3.24 -8.61
N GLY A 185 2.58 -2.38 -9.34
CA GLY A 185 1.19 -2.58 -9.65
C GLY A 185 0.63 -1.47 -10.50
N PHE A 186 -0.67 -1.57 -10.74
CA PHE A 186 -1.42 -0.54 -11.44
C PHE A 186 -2.71 -0.28 -10.67
N SER A 187 -2.81 0.92 -10.11
CA SER A 187 -3.96 1.33 -9.32
C SER A 187 -5.08 1.86 -10.20
N LEU A 188 -6.32 1.53 -9.86
CA LEU A 188 -7.54 2.18 -10.33
C LEU A 188 -8.28 2.73 -9.11
N GLY A 189 -8.49 4.03 -9.09
CA GLY A 189 -9.02 4.80 -7.97
C GLY A 189 -10.33 5.51 -8.28
N TYR A 190 -11.20 5.59 -7.27
CA TYR A 190 -12.41 6.40 -7.27
C TYR A 190 -12.31 7.47 -6.18
N ARG A 191 -12.41 8.74 -6.58
CA ARG A 191 -12.22 9.96 -5.79
C ARG A 191 -13.56 10.52 -5.31
N PHE A 192 -13.63 10.97 -4.05
CA PHE A 192 -14.85 11.52 -3.44
C PHE A 192 -14.58 12.49 -2.27
#